data_AF-A0A918EBT2-F1
#
_entry.id   AF-A0A918EBT2-F1
#
_cell.length_a   1.000
_cell.length_b   1.000
_cell.length_c   1.000
_cell.angle_alpha   90.00
_cell.angle_beta   90.00
_cell.angle_gamma   90.00
#
_symmetry.space_group_name_H-M   'P 1'
#
loop_
_entity.id
_entity.type
_entity.pdbx_description
1 polymer ?
#
loop_
_entity_poly.entity_id
_entity_poly.type
_entity_poly.pdbx_seq_one_letter_code
_entity_poly.pdbx_strand_id
1 'polypeptide(L)'
;MDLIERAVTTSGGPAAPAVATAAPPPAPLSLRESTDLGSGWRGSTGQRRWWRIRCSDVVDRERCLTVLVDRGRVVLVGPPGETAVLSADQLAQLRTALREAAEQAER
;
A
#
# COMPACT_ATOMS: atom_id res chain seq x y z
N MET A 1 -3.12 -45.41 -55.95
CA MET A 1 -2.75 -44.82 -57.26
C MET A 1 -3.41 -43.46 -57.36
N ASP A 2 -2.66 -42.47 -57.86
CA ASP A 2 -2.95 -41.02 -57.97
C ASP A 2 -2.96 -40.31 -56.61
N LEU A 3 -1.96 -39.53 -56.13
CA LEU A 3 -1.01 -38.57 -56.73
C LEU A 3 -1.70 -37.56 -57.65
N ILE A 4 -1.20 -36.31 -57.64
CA ILE A 4 -1.58 -35.15 -58.47
C ILE A 4 -2.48 -34.14 -57.72
N GLU A 5 -2.23 -32.83 -57.70
CA GLU A 5 -1.08 -32.01 -58.04
C GLU A 5 -1.31 -30.59 -57.46
N ARG A 6 -0.19 -29.95 -57.13
CA ARG A 6 0.22 -28.56 -57.41
C ARG A 6 -0.80 -27.43 -57.58
N ALA A 7 -0.26 -26.27 -57.15
CA ALA A 7 -0.47 -24.92 -57.66
C ALA A 7 -1.69 -24.20 -57.03
N VAL A 8 -1.72 -22.90 -56.78
CA VAL A 8 -0.90 -21.76 -57.19
C VAL A 8 -1.30 -20.59 -56.27
N THR A 9 -0.37 -19.69 -56.00
CA THR A 9 -0.57 -18.42 -55.33
C THR A 9 -1.48 -17.48 -56.13
N THR A 10 -2.44 -16.80 -55.49
CA THR A 10 -2.54 -15.32 -55.53
C THR A 10 -3.74 -14.78 -54.74
N SER A 11 -3.45 -13.70 -54.01
CA SER A 11 -4.26 -12.50 -53.72
C SER A 11 -5.76 -12.58 -53.41
N GLY A 12 -6.14 -12.06 -52.24
CA GLY A 12 -7.45 -11.45 -52.02
C GLY A 12 -7.84 -11.39 -50.55
N GLY A 13 -7.59 -10.28 -49.85
CA GLY A 13 -8.34 -9.94 -48.63
C GLY A 13 -9.72 -9.36 -48.99
N PRO A 14 -10.51 -8.80 -48.05
CA PRO A 14 -10.52 -8.94 -46.59
C PRO A 14 -11.92 -9.38 -46.07
N ALA A 15 -12.02 -10.00 -44.89
CA ALA A 15 -13.27 -10.02 -44.09
C ALA A 15 -12.99 -10.57 -42.68
N ALA A 16 -13.57 -9.91 -41.68
CA ALA A 16 -13.49 -10.21 -40.24
C ALA A 16 -13.95 -11.65 -39.88
N PRO A 17 -13.67 -12.13 -38.65
CA PRO A 17 -14.73 -11.98 -37.65
C PRO A 17 -14.27 -11.66 -36.22
N ALA A 18 -15.19 -10.98 -35.55
CA ALA A 18 -15.48 -10.98 -34.12
C ALA A 18 -14.59 -11.84 -33.20
N VAL A 19 -13.87 -11.16 -32.31
CA VAL A 19 -13.49 -11.72 -31.01
C VAL A 19 -14.39 -11.10 -29.96
N ALA A 20 -15.06 -11.99 -29.25
CA ALA A 20 -15.97 -11.72 -28.16
C ALA A 20 -15.37 -10.73 -27.14
N THR A 21 -16.20 -9.78 -26.73
CA THR A 21 -16.02 -8.96 -25.53
C THR A 21 -15.87 -9.88 -24.32
N ALA A 22 -14.63 -10.23 -23.98
CA ALA A 22 -14.27 -10.61 -22.63
C ALA A 22 -13.94 -9.32 -21.89
N ALA A 23 -14.81 -8.95 -20.95
CA ALA A 23 -14.58 -7.85 -20.03
C ALA A 23 -13.21 -8.04 -19.35
N PRO A 24 -12.39 -6.98 -19.20
CA PRO A 24 -11.13 -7.09 -18.49
C PRO A 24 -11.42 -7.49 -17.03
N PRO A 25 -10.62 -8.39 -16.41
CA PRO A 25 -10.72 -8.65 -14.99
C PRO A 25 -10.54 -7.32 -14.22
N PRO A 26 -11.25 -7.11 -13.09
CA PRO A 26 -10.99 -5.94 -12.28
C PRO A 26 -9.53 -5.98 -11.86
N ALA A 27 -8.79 -4.92 -12.18
CA ALA A 27 -7.41 -4.75 -11.75
C ALA A 27 -7.30 -5.07 -10.26
N PRO A 28 -6.19 -5.70 -9.80
CA PRO A 28 -5.96 -5.81 -8.37
C PRO A 28 -6.09 -4.41 -7.79
N LEU A 29 -6.83 -4.29 -6.69
CA LEU A 29 -6.91 -3.08 -5.90
C LEU A 29 -5.47 -2.70 -5.56
N SER A 30 -4.86 -1.87 -6.39
CA SER A 30 -3.62 -1.20 -6.07
C SER A 30 -3.96 -0.46 -4.79
N LEU A 31 -3.50 -1.01 -3.66
CA LEU A 31 -3.37 -0.27 -2.43
C LEU A 31 -2.62 0.98 -2.88
N ARG A 32 -3.36 2.08 -3.03
CA ARG A 32 -2.75 3.38 -3.21
C ARG A 32 -2.06 3.60 -1.88
N GLU A 33 -0.84 3.10 -1.76
CA GLU A 33 0.14 3.62 -0.84
C GLU A 33 0.34 5.05 -1.31
N SER A 34 -0.58 5.89 -0.86
CA SER A 34 -0.52 7.33 -1.03
C SER A 34 0.76 7.72 -0.31
N THR A 35 1.83 7.85 -1.10
CA THR A 35 3.05 8.58 -0.74
C THR A 35 2.70 10.06 -0.66
N ASP A 36 1.78 10.37 0.24
CA ASP A 36 1.49 11.69 0.72
C ASP A 36 2.64 11.96 1.69
N LEU A 37 3.72 12.55 1.19
CA LEU A 37 4.94 12.80 1.96
C LEU A 37 4.73 13.76 3.16
N GLY A 38 3.49 14.20 3.39
CA GLY A 38 3.02 14.84 4.63
C GLY A 38 1.88 14.10 5.36
N SER A 39 1.12 13.21 4.70
CA SER A 39 -0.08 12.55 5.29
C SER A 39 0.03 11.05 5.53
N GLY A 40 1.04 10.34 5.00
CA GLY A 40 1.14 8.87 5.12
C GLY A 40 1.41 8.35 6.55
N TRP A 41 1.91 9.22 7.43
CA TRP A 41 2.17 8.92 8.84
C TRP A 41 0.97 9.16 9.75
N ARG A 42 -0.18 9.60 9.22
CA ARG A 42 -1.43 9.79 9.97
C ARG A 42 -2.58 9.13 9.26
N GLY A 43 -3.51 8.55 10.01
CA GLY A 43 -4.71 7.98 9.43
C GLY A 43 -5.83 7.81 10.44
N SER A 44 -6.97 7.37 9.93
CA SER A 44 -8.13 7.01 10.75
C SER A 44 -8.80 5.75 10.23
N THR A 45 -9.27 4.90 11.15
CA THR A 45 -10.09 3.72 10.86
C THR A 45 -11.34 3.78 11.73
N GLY A 46 -12.48 4.11 11.12
CA GLY A 46 -13.72 4.41 11.84
C GLY A 46 -13.52 5.60 12.78
N GLN A 47 -13.73 5.38 14.08
CA GLN A 47 -13.54 6.41 15.12
C GLN A 47 -12.11 6.45 15.70
N ARG A 48 -11.20 5.58 15.24
CA ARG A 48 -9.83 5.48 15.77
C ARG A 48 -8.87 6.26 14.89
N ARG A 49 -8.13 7.19 15.49
CA ARG A 49 -6.98 7.83 14.84
C ARG A 49 -5.72 7.05 15.14
N TRP A 50 -4.82 7.02 14.18
CA TRP A 50 -3.51 6.39 14.29
C TRP A 50 -2.42 7.23 13.61
N TRP A 51 -1.19 7.05 14.08
CA TRP A 51 0.01 7.65 13.53
C TRP A 51 1.06 6.56 13.29
N ARG A 52 1.70 6.53 12.11
CA ARG A 52 2.80 5.62 11.76
C ARG A 52 4.09 6.39 11.61
N ILE A 53 5.01 6.20 12.53
CA ILE A 53 6.32 6.85 12.51
C ILE A 53 7.33 5.84 11.95
N ARG A 54 8.08 6.24 10.92
CA ARG A 54 9.20 5.42 10.40
C ARG A 54 10.29 5.33 11.46
N CYS A 55 10.91 4.17 11.59
CA CYS A 55 12.02 3.92 12.50
C CYS A 55 12.93 2.85 11.89
N SER A 56 14.14 2.70 12.43
CA SER A 56 15.01 1.58 12.07
C SER A 56 14.99 0.54 13.20
N ASP A 57 15.42 -0.69 12.94
CA ASP A 57 15.84 -1.61 14.02
C ASP A 57 17.34 -1.46 14.32
N VAL A 58 17.86 -2.28 15.23
CA VAL A 58 19.30 -2.27 15.60
C VAL A 58 20.24 -2.72 14.47
N VAL A 59 19.70 -3.34 13.41
CA VAL A 59 20.46 -3.73 12.21
C VAL A 59 20.15 -2.80 11.03
N ASP A 60 19.64 -1.60 11.32
CA ASP A 60 19.31 -0.53 10.36
C ASP A 60 18.30 -0.91 9.27
N ARG A 61 17.41 -1.86 9.56
CA ARG A 61 16.28 -2.16 8.66
C ARG A 61 15.13 -1.21 8.94
N GLU A 62 14.55 -0.70 7.87
CA GLU A 62 13.38 0.16 7.98
C GLU A 62 12.17 -0.59 8.54
N ARG A 63 11.55 0.01 9.56
CA ARG A 63 10.39 -0.47 10.30
C ARG A 63 9.44 0.70 10.60
N CYS A 64 8.33 0.42 11.26
CA CYS A 64 7.35 1.43 11.66
C CYS A 64 6.89 1.23 13.10
N LEU A 65 6.77 2.34 13.83
CA LEU A 65 6.07 2.45 15.11
C LEU A 65 4.66 2.97 14.86
N THR A 66 3.66 2.42 15.55
CA THR A 66 2.28 2.90 15.44
C THR A 66 1.79 3.45 16.77
N VAL A 67 1.29 4.68 16.78
CA VAL A 67 0.53 5.26 17.89
C VAL A 67 -0.94 5.19 17.53
N LEU A 68 -1.81 4.81 18.46
CA LEU A 68 -3.26 4.79 18.24
C LEU A 68 -4.01 5.10 19.53
N VAL A 69 -5.23 5.61 19.40
CA VAL A 69 -6.11 5.86 20.55
C VAL A 69 -7.21 4.79 20.60
N ASP A 70 -7.29 4.09 21.73
CA ASP A 70 -8.33 3.11 22.04
C ASP A 70 -9.04 3.51 23.33
N ARG A 71 -10.33 3.88 23.24
CA ARG A 71 -11.20 4.13 24.40
C ARG A 71 -10.55 5.06 25.44
N GLY A 72 -10.05 6.21 25.00
CA GLY A 72 -9.39 7.19 25.88
C GLY A 72 -7.99 6.78 26.35
N ARG A 73 -7.37 5.78 25.72
CA ARG A 73 -5.99 5.35 26.03
C ARG A 73 -5.10 5.48 24.80
N VAL A 74 -3.90 6.01 25.02
CA VAL A 74 -2.84 6.03 24.01
C VAL A 74 -2.13 4.68 24.03
N VAL A 75 -2.09 4.02 22.88
CA VAL A 75 -1.42 2.73 22.68
C VAL A 75 -0.26 2.94 21.71
N LEU A 76 0.93 2.54 22.13
CA LEU A 76 2.13 2.52 21.29
C LEU A 76 2.46 1.08 20.92
N VAL A 77 2.52 0.80 19.62
CA VAL A 77 2.85 -0.51 19.06
C VAL A 77 4.24 -0.43 18.43
N GLY A 78 5.16 -1.16 19.05
CA GLY A 78 6.53 -1.39 18.56
C GLY A 78 6.58 -2.26 17.30
N PRO A 79 7.69 -2.21 16.54
CA PRO A 79 8.00 -3.28 15.61
C PRO A 79 8.06 -4.63 16.36
N PRO A 80 7.48 -5.70 15.81
CA PRO A 80 7.33 -6.96 16.52
C PRO A 80 8.69 -7.64 16.76
N GLY A 81 9.01 -7.93 18.02
CA GLY A 81 10.20 -8.71 18.39
C GLY A 81 11.53 -7.97 18.24
N GLU A 82 11.50 -6.67 17.96
CA GLU A 82 12.67 -5.88 17.57
C GLU A 82 12.70 -4.55 18.35
N THR A 83 13.91 -4.06 18.64
CA THR A 83 14.08 -2.73 19.25
C THR A 83 14.00 -1.66 18.17
N ALA A 84 13.11 -0.69 18.35
CA ALA A 84 13.05 0.48 17.48
C ALA A 84 14.15 1.49 17.84
N VAL A 85 14.89 1.91 16.83
CA VAL A 85 15.86 3.00 16.86
C VAL A 85 15.22 4.17 16.10
N LEU A 86 15.20 5.35 16.74
CA LEU A 86 14.66 6.57 16.15
C LEU A 86 15.78 7.60 15.97
N SER A 87 15.83 8.20 14.78
CA SER A 87 16.59 9.43 14.56
C SER A 87 15.96 10.61 15.31
N ALA A 88 16.70 11.71 15.44
CA ALA A 88 16.18 12.92 16.10
C ALA A 88 14.88 13.44 15.45
N ASP A 89 14.78 13.36 14.11
CA ASP A 89 13.59 13.75 13.36
C ASP A 89 12.41 12.81 13.65
N GLN A 90 12.64 11.50 13.59
CA GLN A 90 11.62 10.50 13.90
C GLN A 90 11.13 10.60 15.35
N LEU A 91 12.03 10.92 16.29
CA LEU A 91 11.66 11.18 17.68
C LEU A 91 10.80 12.45 17.84
N ALA A 92 11.11 13.50 17.08
CA ALA A 92 10.28 14.71 17.05
C ALA A 92 8.88 14.42 16.49
N GLN A 93 8.78 13.59 15.43
CA GLN A 93 7.52 13.10 14.90
C GLN A 93 6.73 12.30 15.94
N LEU A 94 7.38 11.37 16.65
CA LEU A 94 6.76 10.59 17.71
C LEU A 94 6.22 11.47 18.84
N ARG A 95 6.99 12.49 19.26
CA ARG A 95 6.54 13.44 20.29
C ARG A 95 5.27 14.18 19.87
N THR A 96 5.20 14.64 18.63
CA THR A 96 4.02 15.30 18.07
C THR A 96 2.82 14.34 18.02
N ALA A 97 3.03 13.10 17.56
CA ALA A 97 1.99 12.07 17.52
C ALA A 97 1.44 11.73 18.92
N LEU A 98 2.31 11.58 19.92
CA LEU A 98 1.90 11.31 21.30
C LEU A 98 1.11 12.46 21.91
N ARG A 99 1.49 13.72 21.61
CA ARG A 99 0.74 14.90 22.06
C ARG A 99 -0.67 14.92 21.46
N GLU A 100 -0.78 14.74 20.14
CA GLU A 100 -2.08 14.68 19.46
C GLU A 100 -2.94 13.50 19.95
N ALA A 101 -2.31 12.36 20.23
CA ALA A 101 -2.99 11.18 20.78
C ALA A 101 -3.51 11.44 22.20
N ALA A 102 -2.75 12.13 23.05
CA ALA A 102 -3.18 12.51 24.40
C ALA A 102 -4.38 13.46 24.36
N GLU A 103 -4.30 14.52 23.55
CA GLU A 103 -5.41 15.47 23.35
C GLU A 103 -6.68 14.80 22.81
N GLN A 104 -6.53 13.71 22.06
CA GLN A 104 -7.65 12.90 21.57
C GLN A 104 -8.16 11.89 22.61
N ALA A 105 -7.31 11.43 23.52
CA ALA A 105 -7.68 10.51 24.58
C ALA A 105 -8.45 11.20 25.72
N GLU A 106 -8.20 12.50 25.93
CA GLU A 106 -8.89 13.35 26.90
C GLU A 106 -10.29 13.80 26.45
N ARG A 107 -10.64 13.60 25.17
CA ARG A 107 -11.89 14.05 24.54
C ARG A 107 -12.94 12.95 24.53
#